data_AF-A0A5N8UWY8-F1
#
_entry.id   AF-A0A5N8UWY8-F1
#
_cell.length_a   1.000
_cell.length_b   1.000
_cell.length_c   1.000
_cell.angle_alpha   90.00
_cell.angle_beta   90.00
_cell.angle_gamma   90.00
#
_symmetry.space_group_name_H-M   'P 1'
#
loop_
_entity.id
_entity.type
_entity.pdbx_description
1 polymer ?
#
loop_
_entity_poly.entity_id
_entity_poly.type
_entity_poly.pdbx_seq_one_letter_code
_entity_poly.pdbx_strand_id
1 'polypeptide(L)'
;MTQFALVTTSNAMDGLRSVESFGDEFLLGVAAKLFPGSPLNKVYLLNVGGKDVDSLMLDAQKAVIDNKVFQKTELYKVVNKVAQYVDDFVFWYGSDYDELEYVYDVADLLGKLEREVGDSFCEAYVHYKKAD
;
A
#
# COMPACT_ATOMS: atom_id res chain seq x y z
N MET A 1 1.21 16.01 3.40
CA MET A 1 1.68 14.65 3.08
C MET A 1 0.46 13.82 2.75
N THR A 2 0.49 13.10 1.64
CA THR A 2 -0.60 12.24 1.22
C THR A 2 -0.18 10.81 1.53
N GLN A 3 -1.08 10.02 2.10
CA GLN A 3 -0.76 8.65 2.48
C GLN A 3 -1.96 7.73 2.26
N PHE A 4 -1.76 6.67 1.50
CA PHE A 4 -2.76 5.64 1.26
C PHE A 4 -2.09 4.37 0.76
N ALA A 5 -2.78 3.24 0.95
CA ALA A 5 -2.49 2.03 0.22
C ALA A 5 -3.80 1.55 -0.38
N LEU A 6 -3.85 1.46 -1.70
CA LEU A 6 -5.02 1.06 -2.46
C LEU A 6 -4.75 -0.28 -3.11
N VAL A 7 -5.75 -1.14 -3.11
CA VAL A 7 -5.64 -2.46 -3.74
C VAL A 7 -6.85 -2.77 -4.60
N THR A 8 -6.63 -3.56 -5.64
CA THR A 8 -7.70 -4.16 -6.45
C THR A 8 -7.56 -5.67 -6.45
N THR A 9 -8.69 -6.34 -6.58
CA THR A 9 -8.74 -7.79 -6.62
C THR A 9 -9.98 -8.25 -7.39
N SER A 10 -9.79 -9.29 -8.17
CA SER A 10 -10.83 -10.03 -8.89
C SER A 10 -11.79 -10.74 -7.93
N ASN A 11 -11.34 -11.06 -6.72
CA ASN A 11 -12.14 -11.71 -5.67
C ASN A 11 -12.66 -10.69 -4.66
N ALA A 12 -13.83 -10.91 -4.08
CA ALA A 12 -14.28 -10.08 -2.96
C ALA A 12 -13.34 -10.30 -1.76
N MET A 13 -12.73 -9.22 -1.25
CA MET A 13 -11.99 -9.26 0.01
C MET A 13 -12.91 -8.88 1.16
N ASP A 14 -13.33 -9.87 1.94
CA ASP A 14 -14.10 -9.67 3.16
C ASP A 14 -13.29 -8.84 4.17
N GLY A 15 -13.91 -7.79 4.70
CA GLY A 15 -13.34 -6.95 5.77
C GLY A 15 -12.60 -5.69 5.30
N LEU A 16 -12.44 -5.45 4.00
CA LEU A 16 -11.95 -4.18 3.46
C LEU A 16 -13.10 -3.29 3.00
N ARG A 17 -12.97 -1.97 3.24
CA ARG A 17 -13.93 -0.97 2.75
C ARG A 17 -13.50 -0.47 1.37
N SER A 18 -14.43 -0.46 0.42
CA SER A 18 -14.18 0.12 -0.90
C SER A 18 -14.03 1.65 -0.80
N VAL A 19 -13.24 2.24 -1.69
CA VAL A 19 -13.05 3.71 -1.75
C VAL A 19 -14.38 4.45 -1.98
N GLU A 20 -15.29 3.85 -2.74
CA GLU A 20 -16.66 4.36 -2.94
C GLU A 20 -17.42 4.53 -1.61
N SER A 21 -17.24 3.62 -0.66
CA SER A 21 -17.94 3.68 0.64
C SER A 21 -17.42 4.75 1.60
N PHE A 22 -16.28 5.38 1.30
CA PHE A 22 -15.75 6.49 2.09
C PHE A 22 -16.34 7.83 1.64
N GLY A 23 -16.76 7.96 0.38
CA GLY A 23 -17.26 9.21 -0.18
C GLY A 23 -16.22 10.34 -0.24
N ASP A 24 -14.94 10.00 -0.16
CA ASP A 24 -13.82 10.95 -0.19
C ASP A 24 -13.46 11.26 -1.66
N GLU A 25 -13.76 12.47 -2.12
CA GLU A 25 -13.52 12.90 -3.52
C GLU A 25 -12.05 12.77 -3.94
N PHE A 26 -11.12 12.99 -3.02
CA PHE A 26 -9.70 12.85 -3.30
C PHE A 26 -9.33 11.37 -3.55
N LEU A 27 -9.74 10.46 -2.67
CA LEU A 27 -9.50 9.02 -2.85
C LEU A 27 -10.18 8.48 -4.10
N LEU A 28 -11.39 8.96 -4.43
CA LEU A 28 -12.10 8.58 -5.64
C LEU A 28 -11.34 9.02 -6.90
N GLY A 29 -10.86 10.28 -6.92
CA GLY A 29 -10.07 10.80 -8.04
C GLY A 29 -8.74 10.06 -8.22
N VAL A 30 -8.04 9.79 -7.11
CA VAL A 30 -6.79 9.01 -7.11
C VAL A 30 -7.02 7.58 -7.59
N ALA A 31 -8.04 6.89 -7.07
CA ALA A 31 -8.38 5.53 -7.47
C ALA A 31 -8.72 5.44 -8.97
N ALA A 32 -9.51 6.39 -9.48
CA ALA A 32 -9.86 6.43 -10.91
C ALA A 32 -8.64 6.65 -11.81
N LYS A 33 -7.65 7.44 -11.35
CA LYS A 33 -6.40 7.70 -12.08
C LYS A 33 -5.45 6.51 -12.05
N LEU A 34 -5.29 5.86 -10.89
CA LEU A 34 -4.33 4.77 -10.69
C LEU A 34 -4.83 3.43 -11.24
N PHE A 35 -6.14 3.21 -11.24
CA PHE A 35 -6.75 1.95 -11.69
C PHE A 35 -7.73 2.19 -12.84
N PRO A 36 -7.26 2.68 -14.01
CA PRO A 36 -8.14 2.95 -15.13
C PRO A 36 -8.87 1.67 -15.56
N GLY A 37 -10.20 1.72 -15.56
CA GLY A 37 -11.06 0.58 -15.94
C GLY A 37 -11.50 -0.31 -14.78
N SER A 38 -10.99 -0.12 -13.56
CA SER A 38 -11.51 -0.81 -12.37
C SER A 38 -12.73 -0.07 -11.80
N PRO A 39 -13.85 -0.77 -11.51
CA PRO A 39 -14.95 -0.18 -10.75
C PRO A 39 -14.48 0.30 -9.37
N LEU A 40 -14.85 1.51 -8.96
CA LEU A 40 -14.41 2.09 -7.67
C LEU A 40 -14.91 1.29 -6.46
N ASN A 41 -16.00 0.54 -6.60
CA ASN A 41 -16.48 -0.40 -5.57
C ASN A 41 -15.63 -1.69 -5.46
N LYS A 42 -14.64 -1.87 -6.34
CA LYS A 42 -13.63 -2.94 -6.35
C LYS A 42 -12.22 -2.43 -6.06
N VAL A 43 -12.06 -1.14 -5.76
CA VAL A 43 -10.83 -0.55 -5.24
C VAL A 43 -11.00 -0.39 -3.74
N TYR A 44 -10.07 -0.92 -2.96
CA TYR A 44 -10.16 -0.99 -1.51
C TYR A 44 -9.04 -0.18 -0.87
N LEU A 45 -9.38 0.59 0.18
CA LEU A 45 -8.37 1.22 1.02
C LEU A 45 -7.86 0.20 2.03
N LEU A 46 -6.56 -0.01 2.04
CA LEU A 46 -5.89 -0.83 3.03
C LEU A 46 -5.87 -0.10 4.38
N ASN A 47 -6.74 -0.54 5.28
CA ASN A 47 -6.75 -0.15 6.68
C ASN A 47 -6.93 -1.42 7.51
N VAL A 48 -5.82 -1.96 8.04
CA VAL A 48 -5.78 -3.31 8.60
C VAL A 48 -5.69 -3.23 10.12
N GLY A 49 -6.64 -3.88 10.80
CA GLY A 49 -6.70 -3.87 12.27
C GLY A 49 -7.00 -2.48 12.87
N GLY A 50 -7.52 -1.55 12.07
CA GLY A 50 -7.76 -0.16 12.46
C GLY A 50 -6.51 0.73 12.44
N LYS A 51 -5.37 0.22 11.95
CA LYS A 51 -4.16 1.01 11.70
C LYS A 51 -4.14 1.49 10.25
N ASP A 52 -3.98 2.79 10.10
CA ASP A 52 -3.67 3.41 8.82
C ASP A 52 -2.22 3.14 8.40
N VAL A 53 -1.95 3.46 7.14
CA VAL A 53 -0.63 3.28 6.53
C VAL A 53 0.46 4.04 7.27
N ASP A 54 0.15 5.22 7.80
CA ASP A 54 1.09 6.06 8.54
C ASP A 54 1.57 5.42 9.83
N SER A 55 0.62 4.93 10.63
CA SER A 55 0.94 4.18 11.84
C SER A 55 1.82 2.97 11.52
N LEU A 56 1.53 2.24 10.43
CA LEU A 56 2.33 1.09 10.01
C LEU A 56 3.75 1.47 9.56
N MET A 57 3.91 2.57 8.83
CA MET A 57 5.20 3.08 8.37
C MET A 57 6.06 3.56 9.53
N LEU A 58 5.51 4.39 10.42
CA LEU A 58 6.22 4.90 11.58
C LEU A 58 6.64 3.80 12.56
N ASP A 59 5.75 2.82 12.82
CA ASP A 59 6.06 1.66 13.65
C ASP A 59 7.19 0.83 13.04
N ALA A 60 7.17 0.65 11.71
CA ALA A 60 8.21 -0.09 10.98
C ALA A 60 9.55 0.66 11.00
N GLN A 61 9.55 1.97 10.75
CA GLN A 61 10.76 2.80 10.74
C GLN A 61 11.43 2.79 12.11
N LYS A 62 10.64 3.01 13.16
CA LYS A 62 11.12 2.93 14.54
C LYS A 62 11.71 1.56 14.85
N ALA A 63 11.05 0.48 14.43
CA ALA A 63 11.55 -0.87 14.65
C ALA A 63 12.90 -1.10 13.94
N VAL A 64 13.06 -0.64 12.71
CA VAL A 64 14.31 -0.77 11.95
C VAL A 64 15.44 0.06 12.57
N ILE A 65 15.16 1.31 13.00
CA ILE A 65 16.11 2.15 13.75
C ILE A 65 16.56 1.47 15.04
N ASP A 66 15.65 0.77 15.73
CA ASP A 66 15.93 -0.03 16.92
C ASP A 66 16.64 -1.38 16.60
N ASN A 67 17.20 -1.55 15.41
CA ASN A 67 17.84 -2.77 14.90
C ASN A 67 16.95 -4.01 14.86
N LYS A 68 15.63 -3.84 14.73
CA LYS A 68 14.71 -4.96 14.47
C LYS A 68 14.64 -5.24 12.98
N VAL A 69 14.54 -6.53 12.69
CA VAL A 69 14.40 -7.07 11.33
C VAL A 69 13.04 -6.64 10.73
N PHE A 70 13.04 -6.04 9.53
CA PHE A 70 11.84 -5.51 8.86
C PHE A 70 10.74 -6.56 8.70
N GLN A 71 11.10 -7.80 8.41
CA GLN A 71 10.18 -8.93 8.22
C GLN A 71 9.38 -9.26 9.50
N LYS A 72 9.79 -8.74 10.66
CA LYS A 72 9.05 -8.88 11.93
C LYS A 72 8.02 -7.77 12.17
N THR A 73 8.06 -6.69 11.39
CA THR A 73 7.15 -5.54 11.50
C THR A 73 5.72 -5.91 11.12
N GLU A 74 4.76 -5.13 11.59
CA GLU A 74 3.36 -5.30 11.21
C GLU A 74 3.12 -4.91 9.74
N LEU A 75 3.79 -3.85 9.27
CA LEU A 75 3.78 -3.43 7.86
C LEU A 75 4.13 -4.59 6.93
N TYR A 76 5.27 -5.26 7.15
CA TYR A 76 5.68 -6.41 6.35
C TYR A 76 4.61 -7.52 6.35
N LYS A 77 4.10 -7.88 7.53
CA LYS A 77 3.11 -8.96 7.67
C LYS A 77 1.80 -8.64 6.93
N VAL A 78 1.33 -7.41 7.05
CA VAL A 78 0.11 -6.94 6.40
C VAL A 78 0.28 -6.90 4.89
N VAL A 79 1.33 -6.23 4.39
CA VAL A 79 1.58 -6.10 2.96
C VAL A 79 1.83 -7.46 2.33
N ASN A 80 2.68 -8.30 2.93
CA ASN A 80 2.95 -9.64 2.43
C ASN A 80 1.66 -10.46 2.33
N LYS A 81 0.80 -10.41 3.37
CA LYS A 81 -0.47 -11.15 3.36
C LYS A 81 -1.39 -10.65 2.25
N VAL A 82 -1.57 -9.35 2.10
CA VAL A 82 -2.50 -8.76 1.13
C VAL A 82 -2.01 -8.94 -0.30
N ALA A 83 -0.71 -8.74 -0.53
CA ALA A 83 -0.07 -8.89 -1.83
C ALA A 83 -0.25 -10.29 -2.46
N GLN A 84 -0.50 -11.34 -1.65
CA GLN A 84 -0.80 -12.68 -2.17
C GLN A 84 -2.16 -12.79 -2.88
N TYR A 85 -3.12 -11.91 -2.59
CA TYR A 85 -4.52 -12.04 -3.01
C TYR A 85 -5.01 -10.92 -3.94
N VAL A 86 -4.18 -9.89 -4.15
CA VAL A 86 -4.51 -8.72 -4.96
C VAL A 86 -3.89 -8.85 -6.34
N ASP A 87 -4.59 -8.28 -7.31
CA ASP A 87 -4.11 -8.19 -8.69
C ASP A 87 -3.28 -6.92 -8.87
N ASP A 88 -3.62 -5.87 -8.13
CA ASP A 88 -2.92 -4.59 -8.14
C ASP A 88 -2.86 -3.99 -6.72
N PHE A 89 -1.72 -3.40 -6.36
CA PHE A 89 -1.46 -2.75 -5.09
C PHE A 89 -0.66 -1.46 -5.35
N VAL A 90 -1.20 -0.32 -4.95
CA VAL A 90 -0.45 0.95 -4.88
C VAL A 90 -0.21 1.32 -3.43
N PHE A 91 1.06 1.44 -3.04
CA PHE A 91 1.50 1.98 -1.75
C PHE A 91 2.01 3.40 -1.96
N TRP A 92 1.43 4.35 -1.22
CA TRP A 92 1.77 5.76 -1.29
C TRP A 92 1.99 6.33 0.10
N TYR A 93 3.20 6.79 0.36
CA TYR A 93 3.56 7.44 1.61
C TYR A 93 4.59 8.52 1.33
N GLY A 94 4.14 9.76 1.12
CA GLY A 94 5.06 10.83 0.75
C GLY A 94 4.36 12.08 0.23
N SER A 95 5.17 13.07 -0.14
CA SER A 95 4.71 14.41 -0.54
C SER A 95 4.42 14.51 -2.03
N ASP A 96 5.24 13.84 -2.84
CA ASP A 96 5.40 14.15 -4.26
C ASP A 96 4.70 13.13 -5.13
N TYR A 97 3.84 13.62 -6.02
CA TYR A 97 3.12 12.77 -6.97
C TYR A 97 4.02 12.33 -8.14
N ASP A 98 5.01 11.47 -7.86
CA ASP A 98 5.99 11.01 -8.86
C ASP A 98 5.50 9.79 -9.68
N GLU A 99 6.21 9.49 -10.76
CA GLU A 99 5.98 8.28 -11.57
C GLU A 99 6.17 7.03 -10.70
N LEU A 100 5.08 6.29 -10.49
CA LEU A 100 5.13 5.05 -9.71
C LEU A 100 5.93 3.99 -10.46
N GLU A 101 7.02 3.55 -9.86
CA GLU A 101 7.80 2.46 -10.39
C GLU A 101 7.05 1.13 -10.19
N TYR A 102 6.76 0.46 -11.31
CA TYR A 102 6.06 -0.82 -11.29
C TYR A 102 6.97 -1.94 -10.77
N VAL A 103 6.42 -2.77 -9.89
CA VAL A 103 7.02 -4.05 -9.48
C VAL A 103 6.04 -5.18 -9.78
N TYR A 104 6.57 -6.35 -10.14
CA TYR A 104 5.74 -7.46 -10.63
C TYR A 104 5.77 -8.69 -9.73
N ASP A 105 6.55 -8.63 -8.65
CA ASP A 105 6.57 -9.67 -7.62
C ASP A 105 6.51 -9.08 -6.21
N VAL A 106 6.04 -9.91 -5.28
CA VAL A 106 5.83 -9.51 -3.89
C VAL A 106 7.15 -9.29 -3.17
N ALA A 107 8.23 -9.96 -3.57
CA ALA A 107 9.53 -9.81 -2.93
C ALA A 107 10.12 -8.42 -3.24
N ASP A 108 9.97 -7.93 -4.46
CA ASP A 108 10.37 -6.59 -4.90
C ASP A 108 9.53 -5.51 -4.21
N LEU A 109 8.21 -5.70 -4.10
CA LEU A 109 7.34 -4.82 -3.30
C LEU A 109 7.85 -4.69 -1.86
N LEU A 110 8.10 -5.83 -1.20
CA LEU A 110 8.55 -5.84 0.20
C LEU A 110 9.98 -5.31 0.34
N GLY A 111 10.86 -5.60 -0.62
CA GLY A 111 12.24 -5.12 -0.63
C GLY A 111 12.34 -3.61 -0.83
N LYS A 112 11.44 -3.02 -1.64
CA LYS A 112 11.33 -1.56 -1.73
C LYS A 112 10.87 -0.96 -0.41
N LEU A 113 9.78 -1.46 0.17
CA LEU A 113 9.31 -0.97 1.47
C LEU A 113 10.39 -1.10 2.57
N GLU A 114 11.15 -2.19 2.59
CA GLU A 114 12.27 -2.38 3.53
C GLU A 114 13.33 -1.28 3.37
N ARG A 115 13.68 -0.94 2.12
CA ARG A 115 14.64 0.11 1.81
C ARG A 115 14.13 1.48 2.27
N GLU A 116 12.90 1.82 1.91
CA GLU A 116 12.32 3.14 2.20
C GLU A 116 12.11 3.35 3.71
N VAL A 117 11.67 2.31 4.42
CA VAL A 117 11.56 2.35 5.90
C VAL A 117 12.92 2.52 6.58
N GLY A 118 14.01 2.10 5.94
CA GLY A 118 15.38 2.34 6.40
C GLY A 118 15.94 3.72 6.06
N ASP A 119 15.27 4.48 5.19
CA ASP A 119 15.69 5.81 4.78
C ASP A 119 15.33 6.87 5.84
N SER A 120 16.09 7.97 5.85
CA SER A 120 15.87 9.11 6.74
C SER A 120 14.60 9.89 6.39
N PHE A 121 14.19 9.90 5.12
CA PHE A 121 12.97 10.56 4.66
C PHE A 121 11.72 9.68 4.81
N CYS A 122 11.89 8.36 4.79
CA CYS A 122 10.81 7.37 4.92
C CYS A 122 9.66 7.64 3.96
N GLU A 123 9.96 7.90 2.69
CA GLU A 123 8.93 8.04 1.65
C GLU A 123 8.85 6.76 0.82
N ALA A 124 7.66 6.27 0.52
CA ALA A 124 7.47 5.06 -0.26
C ALA A 124 6.42 5.22 -1.35
N TYR A 125 6.84 4.94 -2.59
CA TYR A 125 6.01 5.01 -3.80
C TYR A 125 6.17 3.70 -4.57
N VAL A 126 5.22 2.77 -4.44
CA VAL A 126 5.32 1.46 -5.08
C VAL A 126 4.00 1.06 -5.71
N HIS A 127 4.04 0.67 -6.98
CA HIS A 127 2.90 0.08 -7.69
C HIS A 127 3.21 -1.38 -8.02
N TYR A 128 2.69 -2.29 -7.20
CA TYR A 128 2.76 -3.71 -7.48
C TYR A 128 1.61 -4.13 -8.40
N LYS A 129 1.94 -4.81 -9.49
CA LYS A 129 0.97 -5.40 -10.40
C LYS A 129 1.31 -6.85 -10.62
N LYS A 130 0.39 -7.76 -10.29
CA LYS A 130 0.59 -9.19 -10.50
C LYS A 130 0.78 -9.45 -12.00
N ALA A 131 1.86 -10.14 -12.37
CA ALA A 131 2.05 -10.59 -13.74
C ALA A 131 0.96 -11.63 -14.10
N ASP A 132 0.35 -11.47 -15.28
CA ASP A 132 -0.64 -12.39 -15.85
C ASP A 132 -0.04 -13.75 -16.19
#